data_AF-A0A7R9TDK0-F1
#
_entry.id   AF-A0A7R9TDK0-F1
#
_cell.length_a   1.000
_cell.length_b   1.000
_cell.length_c   1.000
_cell.angle_alpha   90.00
_cell.angle_beta   90.00
_cell.angle_gamma   90.00
#
_symmetry.space_group_name_H-M   'P 1'
#
loop_
_entity.id
_entity.type
_entity.pdbx_description
1 polymer ?
#
loop_
_entity_poly.entity_id
_entity_poly.type
_entity_poly.pdbx_seq_one_letter_code
_entity_poly.pdbx_strand_id
1 'polypeptide(L)'
;VGCVRARLLLARTHPTPELPRSFSSHHTPRTMALITAQQYIQAFVVVMAVYAAQMLLVPAKMVTDHFKAPATPMVQFWIRGASVAWGGLAYCVYTMPTAAALPVATAASVACNVLYPMNAKFGLIGAKKLPVKYPMHYVPEVLMTALSLAGLYCMYA
;
A
#
# COMPACT_ATOMS: atom_id res chain seq x y z
N VAL A 1 54.95 -5.00 37.63
CA VAL A 1 54.63 -5.69 36.36
C VAL A 1 54.11 -4.66 35.36
N GLY A 2 54.87 -4.41 34.28
CA GLY A 2 54.33 -4.01 32.97
C GLY A 2 53.70 -2.63 32.80
N CYS A 3 54.51 -1.58 32.87
CA CYS A 3 54.16 -0.21 32.53
C CYS A 3 54.09 0.00 31.00
N VAL A 4 52.97 0.56 30.56
CA VAL A 4 52.80 1.57 29.49
C VAL A 4 54.12 2.04 28.86
N ARG A 5 54.58 1.38 27.78
CA ARG A 5 55.55 1.92 26.80
C ARG A 5 55.71 0.96 25.61
N ALA A 6 54.78 1.04 24.66
CA ALA A 6 54.98 0.49 23.31
C ALA A 6 54.30 1.35 22.24
N ARG A 7 54.28 2.68 22.45
CA ARG A 7 54.02 3.68 21.41
C ARG A 7 55.21 4.62 21.39
N LEU A 8 56.12 4.37 20.45
CA LEU A 8 57.02 5.30 19.77
C LEU A 8 58.18 4.44 19.24
N LEU A 9 58.54 4.63 17.97
CA LEU A 9 59.59 3.94 17.22
C LEU A 9 59.13 2.67 16.49
N LEU A 10 58.47 2.85 15.34
CA LEU A 10 58.82 2.17 14.07
C LEU A 10 57.95 2.71 12.92
N ALA A 11 58.64 3.27 11.91
CA ALA A 11 58.22 3.50 10.51
C ALA A 11 56.92 4.33 10.26
N ARG A 12 56.89 5.55 9.70
CA ARG A 12 57.68 6.16 8.60
C ARG A 12 58.18 5.15 7.58
N THR A 13 57.29 4.73 6.68
CA THR A 13 57.47 4.71 5.20
C THR A 13 56.34 3.88 4.56
N HIS A 14 55.14 4.44 4.43
CA HIS A 14 54.17 3.93 3.47
C HIS A 14 53.48 5.13 2.79
N PRO A 15 53.46 5.19 1.45
CA PRO A 15 52.67 6.19 0.75
C PRO A 15 51.19 5.96 1.07
N THR A 16 50.50 7.02 1.45
CA THR A 16 49.03 7.03 1.59
C THR A 16 48.39 6.63 0.27
N PRO A 17 47.48 5.63 0.24
CA PRO A 17 46.69 5.39 -0.95
C PRO A 17 45.82 6.64 -1.22
N GLU A 18 45.96 7.23 -2.40
CA GLU A 18 45.04 8.27 -2.87
C GLU A 18 43.62 7.70 -2.85
N LEU A 19 42.72 8.40 -2.15
CA LEU A 19 41.28 8.15 -2.22
C LEU A 19 40.86 8.24 -3.70
N PRO A 20 40.16 7.24 -4.25
CA PRO A 20 39.68 7.34 -5.62
C PRO A 20 38.78 8.57 -5.77
N ARG A 21 39.08 9.34 -6.82
CA ARG A 21 38.37 10.55 -7.23
C ARG A 21 36.87 10.33 -7.14
N SER A 22 36.16 11.33 -6.61
CA SER A 22 34.71 11.34 -6.46
C SER A 22 34.03 10.73 -7.67
N PHE A 23 33.28 9.66 -7.48
CA PHE A 23 32.26 9.24 -8.43
C PHE A 23 31.30 10.42 -8.58
N SER A 24 31.42 11.14 -9.70
CA SER A 24 30.38 12.07 -10.14
C SER A 24 29.09 11.28 -10.18
N SER A 25 28.15 11.58 -9.28
CA SER A 25 26.83 11.00 -9.34
C SER A 25 26.23 11.45 -10.67
N HIS A 26 26.04 10.50 -11.58
CA HIS A 26 25.13 10.71 -12.68
C HIS A 26 23.77 11.01 -12.05
N HIS A 27 23.44 12.30 -11.97
CA HIS A 27 22.09 12.76 -11.72
C HIS A 27 21.28 12.33 -12.93
N THR A 28 20.79 11.09 -12.91
CA THR A 28 19.69 10.69 -13.76
C THR A 28 18.59 11.70 -13.51
N PRO A 29 18.09 12.42 -14.53
CA PRO A 29 17.00 13.34 -14.34
C PRO A 29 15.86 12.55 -13.71
N ARG A 30 15.41 12.96 -12.51
CA ARG A 30 14.16 12.44 -11.97
C ARG A 30 13.09 12.75 -13.01
N THR A 31 12.60 11.73 -13.69
CA THR A 31 11.35 11.82 -14.44
C THR A 31 10.34 12.47 -13.50
N MET A 32 9.71 13.56 -13.93
CA MET A 32 8.69 14.24 -13.11
C MET A 32 7.58 13.23 -12.82
N ALA A 33 7.53 12.74 -11.59
CA ALA A 33 6.53 11.75 -11.18
C ALA A 33 5.14 12.41 -11.20
N LEU A 34 4.16 11.75 -11.83
CA LEU A 34 2.77 12.22 -11.88
C LEU A 34 2.15 12.32 -10.47
N ILE A 35 2.52 11.39 -9.59
CA ILE A 35 2.20 11.37 -8.18
C ILE A 35 3.41 10.86 -7.40
N THR A 36 3.60 11.33 -6.18
CA THR A 36 4.64 10.82 -5.28
C THR A 36 4.15 9.58 -4.52
N ALA A 37 5.07 8.72 -4.08
CA ALA A 37 4.75 7.57 -3.23
C ALA A 37 3.98 7.99 -1.96
N GLN A 38 4.35 9.12 -1.35
CA GLN A 38 3.68 9.62 -0.16
C GLN A 38 2.23 10.04 -0.44
N GLN A 39 1.97 10.72 -1.56
CA GLN A 39 0.60 11.06 -1.98
C GLN A 39 -0.24 9.80 -2.22
N TYR A 40 0.33 8.80 -2.88
CA TYR A 40 -0.33 7.50 -3.09
C TYR A 40 -0.68 6.81 -1.75
N ILE A 41 0.27 6.74 -0.82
CA ILE A 41 0.07 6.13 0.50
C ILE A 41 -1.04 6.86 1.27
N GLN A 42 -1.05 8.19 1.26
CA GLN A 42 -2.11 8.96 1.91
C GLN A 42 -3.47 8.70 1.28
N ALA A 43 -3.55 8.63 -0.06
CA ALA A 43 -4.78 8.27 -0.75
C ALA A 43 -5.27 6.87 -0.36
N PHE A 44 -4.38 5.88 -0.30
CA PHE A 44 -4.70 4.53 0.18
C PHE A 44 -5.25 4.55 1.62
N VAL A 45 -4.55 5.22 2.54
CA VAL A 45 -4.95 5.31 3.95
C VAL A 45 -6.34 5.91 4.08
N VAL A 46 -6.62 7.02 3.38
CA VAL A 46 -7.93 7.67 3.41
C VAL A 46 -9.01 6.75 2.87
N VAL A 47 -8.80 6.10 1.72
CA VAL A 47 -9.79 5.19 1.13
C VAL A 47 -10.09 4.04 2.09
N MET A 48 -9.06 3.37 2.62
CA MET A 48 -9.26 2.24 3.52
C MET A 48 -9.91 2.64 4.84
N ALA A 49 -9.55 3.80 5.41
CA ALA A 49 -10.16 4.31 6.64
C ALA A 49 -11.64 4.66 6.44
N VAL A 50 -12.00 5.30 5.32
CA VAL A 50 -13.41 5.61 5.00
C VAL A 50 -14.21 4.34 4.79
N TYR A 51 -13.69 3.38 4.03
CA TYR A 51 -14.36 2.08 3.85
C TYR A 51 -14.50 1.32 5.17
N ALA A 52 -13.47 1.33 6.04
CA ALA A 52 -13.55 0.72 7.37
C ALA A 52 -14.64 1.39 8.22
N ALA A 53 -14.75 2.73 8.21
CA ALA A 53 -15.81 3.44 8.90
C ALA A 53 -17.20 3.08 8.36
N GLN A 54 -17.36 2.97 7.04
CA GLN A 54 -18.62 2.53 6.43
C GLN A 54 -18.97 1.09 6.81
N MET A 55 -18.00 0.18 6.81
CA MET A 55 -18.18 -1.21 7.25
C MET A 55 -18.64 -1.27 8.71
N LEU A 56 -18.10 -0.41 9.59
CA LEU A 56 -18.47 -0.36 11.00
C LEU A 56 -19.87 0.22 11.22
N LEU A 57 -20.12 1.41 10.66
CA LEU A 57 -21.29 2.24 10.97
C LEU A 57 -22.50 1.92 10.10
N VAL A 58 -22.29 1.56 8.83
CA VAL A 58 -23.35 1.31 7.86
C VAL A 58 -23.13 0.02 7.05
N PRO A 59 -22.90 -1.14 7.71
CA PRO A 59 -22.51 -2.39 7.05
C PRO A 59 -23.52 -2.87 5.98
N ALA A 60 -24.81 -2.58 6.15
CA ALA A 60 -25.83 -2.95 5.18
C ALA A 60 -25.58 -2.30 3.80
N LYS A 61 -25.11 -1.04 3.79
CA LYS A 61 -24.89 -0.26 2.57
C LYS A 61 -23.78 -0.85 1.69
N MET A 62 -22.80 -1.50 2.31
CA MET A 62 -21.72 -2.21 1.61
C MET A 62 -22.22 -3.32 0.68
N VAL A 63 -23.42 -3.84 0.94
CA VAL A 63 -24.09 -4.83 0.07
C VAL A 63 -25.16 -4.16 -0.78
N THR A 64 -26.11 -3.46 -0.17
CA THR A 64 -27.33 -3.01 -0.86
C THR A 64 -27.09 -1.93 -1.93
N ASP A 65 -25.98 -1.21 -1.82
CA ASP A 65 -25.63 -0.19 -2.83
C ASP A 65 -24.98 -0.82 -4.04
N HIS A 66 -24.27 -1.95 -3.86
CA HIS A 66 -23.45 -2.57 -4.90
C HIS A 66 -24.05 -3.84 -5.50
N PHE A 67 -25.05 -4.45 -4.86
CA PHE A 67 -25.64 -5.72 -5.26
C PHE A 67 -27.16 -5.70 -5.20
N LYS A 68 -27.81 -6.44 -6.10
CA LYS A 68 -29.24 -6.76 -6.03
C LYS A 68 -29.46 -7.93 -5.07
N ALA A 69 -29.05 -7.75 -3.82
CA ALA A 69 -29.13 -8.77 -2.77
C ALA A 69 -29.38 -8.11 -1.40
N PRO A 70 -30.07 -8.80 -0.47
CA PRO A 70 -30.28 -8.27 0.86
C PRO A 70 -29.00 -8.36 1.71
N ALA A 71 -28.80 -7.36 2.57
CA ALA A 71 -27.78 -7.42 3.61
C ALA A 71 -28.31 -8.22 4.82
N THR A 72 -28.14 -9.53 4.83
CA THR A 72 -28.58 -10.37 5.96
C THR A 72 -27.85 -10.01 7.25
N PRO A 73 -28.42 -10.29 8.44
CA PRO A 73 -27.75 -10.03 9.72
C PRO A 73 -26.36 -10.67 9.81
N MET A 74 -26.20 -11.89 9.27
CA MET A 74 -24.92 -12.59 9.25
C MET A 74 -23.89 -11.87 8.37
N VAL A 75 -24.28 -11.39 7.19
CA VAL A 75 -23.37 -10.64 6.31
C VAL A 75 -22.98 -9.31 6.95
N GLN A 76 -23.93 -8.61 7.57
CA GLN A 76 -23.64 -7.36 8.28
C GLN A 76 -22.68 -7.57 9.47
N PHE A 77 -22.81 -8.68 10.20
CA PHE A 77 -21.87 -9.06 11.26
C PHE A 77 -20.44 -9.19 10.72
N TRP A 78 -20.25 -9.95 9.64
CA TRP A 78 -18.93 -10.15 9.04
C TRP A 78 -18.35 -8.85 8.47
N ILE A 79 -19.17 -8.01 7.85
CA ILE A 79 -18.74 -6.70 7.33
C ILE A 79 -18.30 -5.80 8.48
N ARG A 80 -19.07 -5.75 9.57
CA ARG A 80 -18.70 -4.97 10.76
C ARG A 80 -17.40 -5.49 11.38
N GLY A 81 -17.20 -6.80 11.44
CA GLY A 81 -15.92 -7.37 11.89
C GLY A 81 -14.74 -6.99 10.98
N ALA A 82 -14.96 -6.96 9.66
CA ALA A 82 -13.93 -6.60 8.68
C ALA A 82 -13.42 -5.16 8.83
N SER A 83 -14.19 -4.24 9.44
CA SER A 83 -13.73 -2.88 9.70
C SER A 83 -12.47 -2.83 10.56
N VAL A 84 -12.28 -3.79 11.47
CA VAL A 84 -11.10 -3.88 12.32
C VAL A 84 -9.85 -4.15 11.49
N ALA A 85 -9.93 -5.08 10.53
CA ALA A 85 -8.80 -5.41 9.65
C ALA A 85 -8.44 -4.25 8.72
N TRP A 86 -9.42 -3.63 8.07
CA TRP A 86 -9.17 -2.52 7.15
C TRP A 86 -8.74 -1.24 7.87
N GLY A 87 -9.35 -0.93 9.02
CA GLY A 87 -8.94 0.19 9.87
C GLY A 87 -7.55 -0.02 10.48
N GLY A 88 -7.26 -1.24 10.94
CA GLY A 88 -5.93 -1.61 11.41
C GLY A 88 -4.87 -1.50 10.31
N LEU A 89 -5.16 -1.98 9.10
CA LEU A 89 -4.25 -1.84 7.96
C LEU A 89 -4.00 -0.37 7.62
N ALA A 90 -5.05 0.46 7.59
CA ALA A 90 -4.90 1.90 7.36
C ALA A 90 -4.00 2.55 8.42
N TYR A 91 -4.19 2.23 9.69
CA TYR A 91 -3.35 2.73 10.79
C TYR A 91 -1.89 2.24 10.68
N CYS A 92 -1.67 0.97 10.36
CA CYS A 92 -0.34 0.41 10.16
C CYS A 92 0.37 1.11 8.99
N VAL A 93 -0.28 1.22 7.83
CA VAL A 93 0.32 1.88 6.65
C VAL A 93 0.58 3.37 6.91
N TYR A 94 -0.27 4.04 7.68
CA TYR A 94 -0.08 5.44 8.07
C TYR A 94 1.16 5.66 8.94
N THR A 95 1.50 4.71 9.81
CA THR A 95 2.63 4.83 10.75
C THR A 95 3.94 4.26 10.22
N MET A 96 3.90 3.50 9.10
CA MET A 96 5.08 2.93 8.47
C MET A 96 5.93 3.99 7.74
N PRO A 97 7.26 3.80 7.68
CA PRO A 97 8.10 4.54 6.74
C PRO A 97 7.66 4.30 5.29
N THR A 98 7.77 5.32 4.43
CA THR A 98 7.32 5.29 3.02
C THR A 98 7.82 4.06 2.25
N ALA A 99 9.08 3.67 2.44
CA ALA A 99 9.70 2.53 1.76
C ALA A 99 9.02 1.18 2.09
N ALA A 100 8.49 1.02 3.30
CA ALA A 100 7.73 -0.16 3.70
C ALA A 100 6.23 -0.02 3.40
N ALA A 101 5.68 1.18 3.55
CA ALA A 101 4.27 1.46 3.32
C ALA A 101 3.85 1.28 1.85
N LEU A 102 4.69 1.72 0.90
CA LEU A 102 4.39 1.66 -0.53
C LEU A 102 4.09 0.24 -1.05
N PRO A 103 4.94 -0.78 -0.84
CA PRO A 103 4.65 -2.13 -1.31
C PRO A 103 3.44 -2.76 -0.61
N VAL A 104 3.23 -2.48 0.68
CA VAL A 104 2.06 -2.99 1.43
C VAL A 104 0.76 -2.40 0.89
N ALA A 105 0.71 -1.07 0.72
CA ALA A 105 -0.45 -0.38 0.16
C ALA A 105 -0.76 -0.85 -1.27
N THR A 106 0.28 -1.05 -2.08
CA THR A 106 0.14 -1.52 -3.48
C THR A 106 -0.37 -2.95 -3.53
N ALA A 107 0.23 -3.87 -2.77
CA ALA A 107 -0.20 -5.26 -2.70
C ALA A 107 -1.65 -5.37 -2.22
N ALA A 108 -2.01 -4.63 -1.16
CA ALA A 108 -3.38 -4.60 -0.64
C ALA A 108 -4.36 -4.02 -1.67
N SER A 109 -3.99 -2.97 -2.41
CA SER A 109 -4.83 -2.38 -3.46
C SER A 109 -5.12 -3.38 -4.57
N VAL A 110 -4.08 -4.05 -5.08
CA VAL A 110 -4.19 -5.05 -6.15
C VAL A 110 -5.02 -6.25 -5.69
N ALA A 111 -4.71 -6.79 -4.51
CA ALA A 111 -5.46 -7.91 -3.95
C ALA A 111 -6.93 -7.54 -3.74
N CYS A 112 -7.21 -6.37 -3.19
CA CYS A 112 -8.58 -5.90 -2.99
C CYS A 112 -9.31 -5.73 -4.33
N ASN A 113 -8.67 -5.14 -5.34
CA ASN A 113 -9.28 -4.96 -6.66
C ASN A 113 -9.68 -6.30 -7.29
N VAL A 114 -8.79 -7.29 -7.25
CA VAL A 114 -9.03 -8.62 -7.81
C VAL A 114 -10.10 -9.37 -7.01
N LEU A 115 -9.95 -9.45 -5.69
CA LEU A 115 -10.79 -10.29 -4.83
C LEU A 115 -12.20 -9.72 -4.59
N TYR A 116 -12.37 -8.40 -4.71
CA TYR A 116 -13.66 -7.73 -4.47
C TYR A 116 -14.35 -7.30 -5.78
N PRO A 117 -14.16 -6.07 -6.32
CA PRO A 117 -15.01 -5.59 -7.41
C PRO A 117 -14.82 -6.41 -8.70
N MET A 118 -13.60 -6.84 -9.04
CA MET A 118 -13.38 -7.64 -10.25
C MET A 118 -13.91 -9.06 -10.10
N ASN A 119 -13.72 -9.70 -8.94
CA ASN A 119 -14.32 -10.99 -8.65
C ASN A 119 -15.85 -10.94 -8.68
N ALA A 120 -16.46 -9.91 -8.10
CA ALA A 120 -17.91 -9.72 -8.14
C ALA A 120 -18.44 -9.59 -9.58
N LYS A 121 -17.73 -8.82 -10.42
CA LYS A 121 -18.11 -8.55 -11.81
C LYS A 121 -17.90 -9.74 -12.74
N PHE A 122 -16.81 -10.47 -12.59
CA PHE A 122 -16.39 -11.51 -13.54
C PHE A 122 -16.51 -12.94 -13.01
N GLY A 123 -16.70 -13.13 -11.70
CA GLY A 123 -16.74 -14.46 -11.08
C GLY A 123 -15.39 -15.18 -11.14
N LEU A 124 -14.31 -14.49 -10.73
CA LEU A 124 -12.93 -14.96 -10.88
C LEU A 124 -12.59 -16.15 -9.97
N ILE A 125 -13.16 -16.20 -8.75
CA ILE A 125 -12.83 -17.19 -7.73
C ILE A 125 -14.10 -17.79 -7.15
N GLY A 126 -14.27 -19.11 -7.30
CA GLY A 126 -15.19 -19.94 -6.53
C GLY A 126 -16.69 -19.68 -6.66
N ALA A 127 -17.11 -18.59 -7.31
CA ALA A 127 -18.51 -18.21 -7.46
C ALA A 127 -18.84 -17.77 -8.88
N LYS A 128 -20.09 -18.02 -9.30
CA LYS A 128 -20.66 -17.36 -10.48
C LYS A 128 -20.66 -15.84 -10.27
N LYS A 129 -20.60 -15.08 -11.35
CA LYS A 129 -20.77 -13.63 -11.37
C LYS A 129 -21.90 -13.19 -10.42
N LEU A 130 -21.60 -12.21 -9.56
CA LEU A 130 -22.55 -11.69 -8.58
C LEU A 130 -23.53 -10.70 -9.22
N PRO A 131 -24.73 -10.50 -8.64
CA PRO A 131 -25.75 -9.60 -9.18
C PRO A 131 -25.42 -8.14 -8.88
N VAL A 132 -24.35 -7.63 -9.48
CA VAL A 132 -23.86 -6.25 -9.30
C VAL A 132 -24.89 -5.20 -9.75
N LYS A 133 -24.93 -4.07 -9.06
CA LYS A 133 -25.86 -2.95 -9.29
C LYS A 133 -25.12 -1.73 -9.82
N TYR A 134 -25.42 -1.36 -11.06
CA TYR A 134 -24.92 -0.13 -11.68
C TYR A 134 -25.92 1.03 -11.51
N PRO A 135 -25.45 2.29 -11.41
CA PRO A 135 -24.07 2.74 -11.59
C PRO A 135 -23.17 2.58 -10.35
N MET A 136 -23.73 2.30 -9.17
CA MET A 136 -22.97 2.29 -7.91
C MET A 136 -21.80 1.32 -7.86
N HIS A 137 -21.86 0.18 -8.53
CA HIS A 137 -20.74 -0.77 -8.58
C HIS A 137 -19.54 -0.24 -9.40
N TYR A 138 -19.70 0.77 -10.25
CA TYR A 138 -18.55 1.43 -10.90
C TYR A 138 -17.60 2.09 -9.91
N VAL A 139 -18.11 2.55 -8.76
CA VAL A 139 -17.30 3.25 -7.76
C VAL A 139 -16.14 2.38 -7.27
N PRO A 140 -16.37 1.19 -6.66
CA PRO A 140 -15.27 0.34 -6.22
C PRO A 140 -14.44 -0.20 -7.38
N GLU A 141 -15.03 -0.46 -8.57
CA GLU A 141 -14.28 -0.92 -9.75
C GLU A 141 -13.21 0.10 -10.19
N VAL A 142 -13.62 1.35 -10.42
CA VAL A 142 -12.75 2.41 -10.91
C VAL A 142 -11.77 2.83 -9.82
N LEU A 143 -12.25 3.00 -8.59
CA LEU A 143 -11.41 3.41 -7.46
C LEU A 143 -10.28 2.42 -7.22
N MET A 144 -10.59 1.13 -7.08
CA MET A 144 -9.57 0.13 -6.75
C MET A 144 -8.64 -0.16 -7.94
N THR A 145 -9.13 -0.06 -9.17
CA THR A 145 -8.28 -0.14 -10.36
C THR A 145 -7.31 1.04 -10.41
N ALA A 146 -7.79 2.26 -10.19
CA ALA A 146 -6.94 3.45 -10.16
C ALA A 146 -5.89 3.39 -9.04
N LEU A 147 -6.27 2.98 -7.82
CA LEU A 147 -5.32 2.80 -6.72
C LEU A 147 -4.28 1.71 -7.04
N SER A 148 -4.68 0.61 -7.68
CA SER A 148 -3.76 -0.47 -8.06
C SER A 148 -2.73 0.03 -9.07
N LEU A 149 -3.19 0.71 -10.13
CA LEU A 149 -2.30 1.25 -11.16
C LEU A 149 -1.38 2.35 -10.63
N ALA A 150 -1.91 3.23 -9.76
CA ALA A 150 -1.13 4.26 -9.09
C ALA A 150 -0.02 3.68 -8.21
N GLY A 151 -0.31 2.63 -7.44
CA GLY A 151 0.68 1.95 -6.61
C GLY A 151 1.77 1.28 -7.45
N LEU A 152 1.38 0.56 -8.50
CA LEU A 152 2.33 -0.07 -9.43
C LEU A 152 3.21 0.96 -10.14
N TYR A 153 2.64 2.10 -10.55
CA TYR A 153 3.40 3.22 -11.10
C TYR A 153 4.44 3.74 -10.11
N CYS A 154 4.04 4.01 -8.86
CA CYS A 154 4.94 4.48 -7.81
C CYS A 154 6.03 3.47 -7.43
N MET A 155 5.79 2.16 -7.61
CA MET A 155 6.81 1.13 -7.39
C MET A 155 7.84 1.06 -8.52
N TYR A 156 7.47 1.49 -9.73
CA TYR A 156 8.33 1.44 -10.91
C TYR A 156 9.11 2.75 -11.16
N ALA A 157 8.49 3.90 -10.87
CA ALA A 157 9.04 5.24 -11.11
C ALA A 157 10.11 5.67 -10.10
#